data_AF-A0A2G1X1P4-F1
#
_entry.id   AF-A0A2G1X1P4-F1
#
_cell.length_a   1.000
_cell.length_b   1.000
_cell.length_c   1.000
_cell.angle_alpha   90.00
_cell.angle_beta   90.00
_cell.angle_gamma   90.00
#
_symmetry.space_group_name_H-M   'P 1'
#
loop_
_entity.id
_entity.type
_entity.pdbx_description
1 polymer ?
#
loop_
_entity_poly.entity_id
_entity_poly.type
_entity_poly.pdbx_seq_one_letter_code
_entity_poly.pdbx_strand_id
1 'polypeptide(L)'
;GAAAAVLGLVLLGIGEPPELAEFLSPVVNVISYARLMAVLLAKGGMALAVNLLAFGAYIDDGGDGSFHFIFSADYLSYVQSHPEDYELVFAGITTAFDPASIGLVGVVALVGGIVVAVVGHIVVLLLGVTSAGIQAVRLEYVEFFGNFYEGGGRAYLPFGRDRKYTRDD
;
A
#
# COMPACT_ATOMS: atom_id res chain seq x y z
N GLY A 1 -41.29 3.55 -2.57
CA GLY A 1 -39.85 3.27 -2.40
C GLY A 1 -39.55 2.87 -0.97
N ALA A 2 -39.29 3.85 -0.10
CA ALA A 2 -38.87 3.60 1.29
C ALA A 2 -39.85 2.75 2.12
N ALA A 3 -41.16 3.02 2.05
CA ALA A 3 -42.16 2.24 2.79
C ALA A 3 -42.18 0.74 2.39
N ALA A 4 -41.99 0.44 1.11
CA ALA A 4 -41.93 -0.94 0.61
C ALA A 4 -40.62 -1.63 1.01
N ALA A 5 -39.50 -0.89 1.05
CA ALA A 5 -38.22 -1.40 1.52
C ALA A 5 -38.25 -1.74 3.02
N VAL A 6 -38.84 -0.86 3.84
CA VAL A 6 -39.02 -1.12 5.28
C VAL A 6 -39.95 -2.30 5.54
N LEU A 7 -41.05 -2.40 4.79
CA LEU A 7 -41.94 -3.57 4.86
C LEU A 7 -41.23 -4.87 4.47
N GLY A 8 -40.43 -4.86 3.40
CA GLY A 8 -39.62 -6.01 2.99
C GLY A 8 -38.60 -6.42 4.05
N LEU A 9 -37.91 -5.46 4.68
CA LEU A 9 -36.96 -5.70 5.76
C LEU A 9 -37.63 -6.31 7.01
N VAL A 10 -38.82 -5.81 7.37
CA VAL A 10 -39.61 -6.35 8.50
C VAL A 10 -40.10 -7.77 8.20
N LEU A 11 -40.54 -8.05 6.97
CA LEU A 11 -40.97 -9.39 6.55
C LEU A 11 -39.79 -10.38 6.54
N LEU A 12 -38.62 -9.95 6.08
CA LEU A 12 -37.39 -10.76 6.09
C LEU A 12 -36.98 -11.15 7.52
N GLY A 13 -37.05 -10.19 8.45
CA GLY A 13 -36.70 -10.44 9.85
C GLY A 13 -37.65 -11.37 10.61
N ILE A 14 -38.89 -11.50 10.16
CA ILE A 14 -39.87 -12.42 10.75
C ILE A 14 -39.78 -13.81 10.09
N GLY A 15 -39.53 -13.87 8.78
CA GLY A 15 -39.46 -15.12 8.02
C GLY A 15 -38.16 -15.86 8.26
N GLU A 16 -37.02 -15.19 8.02
CA GLU A 16 -35.70 -15.81 8.07
C GLU A 16 -34.69 -14.81 8.69
N PRO A 17 -34.60 -14.78 10.04
CA PRO A 17 -33.70 -13.88 10.77
C PRO A 17 -32.23 -13.87 10.30
N PRO A 18 -31.64 -14.98 9.79
CA PRO A 18 -30.30 -14.97 9.23
C PRO A 18 -30.14 -14.09 7.97
N GLU A 19 -31.17 -13.99 7.12
CA GLU A 19 -31.11 -13.24 5.85
C GLU A 19 -30.99 -11.71 6.07
N LEU A 20 -31.39 -11.21 7.24
CA LEU A 20 -31.17 -9.81 7.63
C LEU A 20 -29.67 -9.42 7.61
N ALA A 21 -28.78 -10.36 7.91
CA ALA A 21 -27.35 -10.13 7.84
C ALA A 21 -26.85 -10.03 6.39
N GLU A 22 -27.48 -10.75 5.46
CA GLU A 22 -27.11 -10.78 4.04
C GLU A 22 -27.55 -9.53 3.28
N PHE A 23 -28.60 -8.84 3.73
CA PHE A 23 -29.04 -7.58 3.13
C PHE A 23 -27.93 -6.51 3.07
N LEU A 24 -26.99 -6.54 4.03
CA LEU A 24 -25.85 -5.64 4.07
C LEU A 24 -24.64 -6.13 3.26
N SER A 25 -24.61 -7.40 2.85
CA SER A 25 -23.48 -8.00 2.12
C SER A 25 -23.06 -7.20 0.88
N PRO A 26 -23.97 -6.69 0.02
CA PRO A 26 -23.55 -5.89 -1.14
C PRO A 26 -22.79 -4.62 -0.76
N VAL A 27 -23.20 -3.94 0.31
CA VAL A 27 -22.55 -2.71 0.79
C VAL A 27 -21.22 -3.02 1.45
N VAL A 28 -21.17 -4.06 2.28
CA VAL A 28 -19.96 -4.51 2.98
C VAL A 28 -18.90 -4.95 1.98
N ASN A 29 -19.28 -5.66 0.91
CA ASN A 29 -18.36 -6.11 -0.13
C ASN A 29 -17.69 -4.92 -0.83
N VAL A 30 -18.43 -3.88 -1.22
CA VAL A 30 -17.86 -2.66 -1.83
C VAL A 30 -16.85 -1.97 -0.89
N ILE A 31 -17.20 -1.85 0.39
CA ILE A 31 -16.30 -1.28 1.41
C ILE A 31 -15.06 -2.15 1.60
N SER A 32 -15.20 -3.47 1.50
CA SER A 32 -14.08 -4.37 1.66
C SER A 32 -13.09 -4.30 0.49
N TYR A 33 -13.55 -4.11 -0.74
CA TYR A 33 -12.69 -3.80 -1.90
C TYR A 33 -11.97 -2.44 -1.77
N ALA A 34 -12.55 -1.47 -1.06
CA ALA A 34 -11.88 -0.19 -0.77
C ALA A 34 -10.58 -0.36 0.03
N ARG A 35 -10.40 -1.50 0.72
CA ARG A 35 -9.17 -1.86 1.42
C ARG A 35 -7.97 -2.00 0.46
N LEU A 36 -8.19 -2.51 -0.76
CA LEU A 36 -7.15 -2.59 -1.79
C LEU A 36 -6.69 -1.20 -2.21
N MET A 37 -7.62 -0.26 -2.39
CA MET A 37 -7.31 1.13 -2.68
C MET A 37 -6.50 1.79 -1.55
N ALA A 38 -6.85 1.51 -0.30
CA ALA A 38 -6.10 2.00 0.85
C ALA A 38 -4.65 1.47 0.86
N VAL A 39 -4.43 0.19 0.52
CA VAL A 39 -3.09 -0.38 0.40
C VAL A 39 -2.29 0.24 -0.74
N LEU A 40 -2.94 0.49 -1.89
CA LEU A 40 -2.29 1.16 -3.02
C LEU A 40 -1.89 2.59 -2.66
N LEU A 41 -2.78 3.35 -2.03
CA LEU A 41 -2.50 4.71 -1.57
C LEU A 41 -1.36 4.74 -0.55
N ALA A 42 -1.36 3.80 0.41
CA ALA A 42 -0.30 3.67 1.40
C ALA A 42 1.06 3.37 0.73
N LYS A 43 1.11 2.49 -0.28
CA LYS A 43 2.34 2.19 -1.01
C LYS A 43 2.87 3.41 -1.76
N GLY A 44 1.99 4.16 -2.41
CA GLY A 44 2.35 5.43 -3.06
C GLY A 44 2.92 6.44 -2.07
N GLY A 45 2.24 6.65 -0.93
CA GLY A 45 2.69 7.58 0.11
C GLY A 45 4.01 7.18 0.77
N MET A 46 4.23 5.89 1.04
CA MET A 46 5.51 5.42 1.59
C MET A 46 6.66 5.57 0.59
N ALA A 47 6.42 5.29 -0.70
CA ALA A 47 7.43 5.51 -1.74
C ALA A 47 7.78 7.01 -1.87
N LEU A 48 6.76 7.88 -1.83
CA LEU A 48 6.96 9.33 -1.78
C LEU A 48 7.81 9.75 -0.58
N ALA A 49 7.51 9.22 0.62
CA ALA A 49 8.27 9.52 1.84
C ALA A 49 9.74 9.07 1.74
N VAL A 50 10.01 7.91 1.14
CA VAL A 50 11.39 7.45 0.88
C VAL A 50 12.11 8.38 -0.09
N ASN A 51 11.45 8.81 -1.17
CA ASN A 51 12.02 9.77 -2.13
C ASN A 51 12.29 11.14 -1.49
N LEU A 52 11.36 11.64 -0.67
CA LEU A 52 11.54 12.86 0.12
C LEU A 52 12.74 12.73 1.06
N LEU A 53 12.84 11.62 1.79
CA LEU A 53 13.96 11.41 2.72
C LEU A 53 15.32 11.36 1.98
N ALA A 54 15.36 10.70 0.82
CA ALA A 54 16.59 10.56 0.05
C ALA A 54 16.99 11.87 -0.67
N PHE A 55 16.08 12.46 -1.44
CA PHE A 55 16.35 13.55 -2.39
C PHE A 55 15.85 14.91 -1.90
N GLY A 56 14.71 14.93 -1.21
CA GLY A 56 14.05 16.18 -0.82
C GLY A 56 13.23 16.77 -1.96
N ALA A 57 12.38 17.74 -1.63
CA ALA A 57 11.47 18.34 -2.59
C ALA A 57 11.14 19.78 -2.25
N TYR A 58 10.70 20.52 -3.26
CA TYR A 58 10.18 21.87 -3.19
C TYR A 58 8.89 22.01 -4.01
N ILE A 59 8.14 23.05 -3.71
CA ILE A 59 6.95 23.49 -4.44
C ILE A 59 7.31 24.83 -5.09
N ASP A 60 6.91 24.99 -6.35
CA ASP A 60 7.08 26.18 -7.18
C ASP A 60 5.73 26.90 -7.35
N ASP A 61 5.76 28.22 -7.48
CA ASP A 61 4.60 29.08 -7.76
C ASP A 61 3.96 28.86 -9.16
N GLY A 62 4.52 27.96 -9.98
CA GLY A 62 4.05 27.54 -11.30
C GLY A 62 2.65 26.90 -11.37
N GLY A 63 1.89 26.88 -10.27
CA GLY A 63 0.48 26.48 -10.21
C GLY A 63 0.17 25.42 -9.15
N ASP A 64 -1.12 25.31 -8.83
CA ASP A 64 -1.68 24.44 -7.79
C ASP A 64 -1.25 22.97 -7.99
N GLY A 65 -0.25 22.53 -7.23
CA GLY A 65 0.27 21.16 -7.24
C GLY A 65 1.63 20.90 -7.91
N SER A 66 2.44 21.93 -8.18
CA SER A 66 3.82 21.71 -8.66
C SER A 66 4.68 21.10 -7.53
N PHE A 67 5.12 19.85 -7.67
CA PHE A 67 5.96 19.17 -6.69
C PHE A 67 7.18 18.62 -7.40
N HIS A 68 8.36 19.09 -7.00
CA HIS A 68 9.60 18.81 -7.70
C HIS A 68 10.65 18.28 -6.72
N PHE A 69 11.32 17.19 -7.10
CA PHE A 69 12.42 16.63 -6.31
C PHE A 69 13.72 17.39 -6.57
N ILE A 70 14.52 17.52 -5.51
CA ILE A 70 15.85 18.14 -5.56
C ILE A 70 16.88 17.02 -5.65
N PHE A 71 17.82 17.10 -6.60
CA PHE A 71 18.87 16.06 -6.74
C PHE A 71 20.29 16.58 -6.52
N SER A 72 20.47 17.90 -6.41
CA SER A 72 21.77 18.53 -6.14
C SER A 72 21.69 19.48 -4.96
N ALA A 73 22.77 19.57 -4.20
CA ALA A 73 22.87 20.49 -3.08
C ALA A 73 22.93 21.96 -3.54
N ASP A 74 23.52 22.23 -4.70
CA ASP A 74 23.52 23.57 -5.30
C ASP A 74 22.10 24.07 -5.53
N TYR A 75 21.20 23.21 -6.04
CA TYR A 75 19.82 23.60 -6.30
C TYR A 75 19.01 23.76 -5.02
N LEU A 76 19.31 22.99 -3.97
CA LEU A 76 18.75 23.23 -2.63
C LEU A 76 19.10 24.63 -2.13
N SER A 77 20.37 25.05 -2.29
CA SER A 77 20.80 26.39 -1.88
C SER A 77 20.12 27.51 -2.69
N TYR A 78 19.87 27.27 -3.98
CA TYR A 78 19.12 28.19 -4.85
C TYR A 78 17.65 28.35 -4.44
N VAL A 79 16.98 27.24 -4.10
CA VAL A 79 15.61 27.23 -3.58
C VAL A 79 15.53 27.95 -2.25
N GLN A 80 16.49 27.73 -1.34
CA GLN A 80 16.56 28.41 -0.06
C GLN A 80 16.82 29.92 -0.19
N SER A 81 17.54 30.35 -1.23
CA SER A 81 17.82 31.77 -1.47
C SER A 81 16.68 32.52 -2.16
N HIS A 82 15.70 31.81 -2.74
CA HIS A 82 14.52 32.39 -3.40
C HIS A 82 13.22 31.90 -2.73
N PRO A 83 13.00 32.24 -1.44
CA PRO A 83 11.82 31.81 -0.70
C PRO A 83 10.50 32.42 -1.19
N GLU A 84 10.57 33.45 -2.05
CA GLU A 84 9.40 34.10 -2.65
C GLU A 84 8.80 33.26 -3.80
N ASP A 85 9.63 32.50 -4.53
CA ASP A 85 9.21 31.72 -5.70
C ASP A 85 9.15 30.21 -5.42
N TYR A 86 9.85 29.73 -4.37
CA TYR A 86 9.96 28.32 -4.04
C TYR A 86 9.76 28.04 -2.54
N GLU A 87 8.83 27.14 -2.24
CA GLU A 87 8.61 26.62 -0.88
C GLU A 87 9.36 25.29 -0.70
N LEU A 88 10.35 25.26 0.20
CA LEU A 88 11.06 24.03 0.53
C LEU A 88 10.17 23.12 1.39
N VAL A 89 9.79 21.96 0.84
CA VAL A 89 9.01 20.96 1.58
C VAL A 89 9.92 20.17 2.52
N PHE A 90 11.06 19.70 2.01
CA PHE A 90 12.00 18.89 2.77
C PHE A 90 13.38 18.87 2.12
N ALA A 91 14.43 19.01 2.92
CA ALA A 91 15.81 18.81 2.47
C ALA A 91 16.21 17.34 2.64
N GLY A 92 16.48 16.66 1.52
CA GLY A 92 16.84 15.24 1.52
C GLY A 92 18.27 14.99 1.99
N ILE A 93 18.57 13.76 2.39
CA ILE A 93 19.92 13.38 2.86
C ILE A 93 20.97 13.59 1.76
N THR A 94 20.64 13.36 0.49
CA THR A 94 21.58 13.54 -0.63
C THR A 94 21.81 15.01 -1.01
N THR A 95 20.90 15.91 -0.62
CA THR A 95 20.93 17.33 -1.00
C THR A 95 21.32 18.24 0.16
N ALA A 96 21.04 17.85 1.40
CA ALA A 96 21.38 18.60 2.61
C ALA A 96 22.89 18.62 2.92
N PHE A 97 23.63 17.60 2.46
CA PHE A 97 25.05 17.42 2.75
C PHE A 97 25.87 17.51 1.47
N ASP A 98 26.37 18.70 1.15
CA ASP A 98 27.13 18.94 -0.08
C ASP A 98 28.56 18.36 0.00
N PRO A 99 28.95 17.43 -0.89
CA PRO A 99 30.32 16.91 -0.97
C PRO A 99 31.40 17.98 -1.19
N ALA A 100 31.08 19.10 -1.85
CA ALA A 100 32.04 20.16 -2.14
C ALA A 100 32.36 21.03 -0.91
N SER A 101 31.39 21.29 -0.04
CA SER A 101 31.56 22.14 1.15
C SER A 101 32.10 21.39 2.39
N ILE A 102 31.71 20.13 2.60
CA ILE A 102 32.07 19.34 3.80
C ILE A 102 32.97 18.13 3.49
N GLY A 103 33.47 18.02 2.26
CA GLY A 103 34.48 17.04 1.85
C GLY A 103 34.02 15.59 2.05
N LEU A 104 34.84 14.78 2.72
CA LEU A 104 34.57 13.34 2.94
C LEU A 104 33.21 13.08 3.60
N VAL A 105 32.76 13.96 4.50
CA VAL A 105 31.47 13.81 5.19
C VAL A 105 30.30 13.93 4.22
N GLY A 106 30.37 14.85 3.25
CA GLY A 106 29.33 14.99 2.22
C GLY A 106 29.29 13.80 1.26
N VAL A 107 30.45 13.23 0.91
CA VAL A 107 30.50 11.99 0.12
C VAL A 107 29.85 10.82 0.87
N VAL A 108 30.15 10.67 2.17
CA VAL A 108 29.54 9.63 3.01
C VAL A 108 28.02 9.83 3.11
N ALA A 109 27.56 11.05 3.29
CA ALA A 109 26.14 11.38 3.36
C ALA A 109 25.41 11.10 2.03
N LEU A 110 26.01 11.44 0.89
CA LEU A 110 25.48 11.13 -0.44
C LEU A 110 25.32 9.61 -0.63
N VAL A 111 26.37 8.85 -0.34
CA VAL A 111 26.33 7.38 -0.42
C VAL A 111 25.28 6.82 0.55
N GLY A 112 25.22 7.34 1.78
CA GLY A 112 24.20 6.98 2.76
C GLY A 112 22.78 7.26 2.28
N GLY A 113 22.54 8.42 1.65
CA GLY A 113 21.25 8.79 1.08
C GLY A 113 20.82 7.87 -0.07
N ILE A 114 21.75 7.46 -0.93
CA ILE A 114 21.49 6.45 -1.97
C ILE A 114 21.15 5.09 -1.35
N VAL A 115 21.88 4.67 -0.31
CA VAL A 115 21.58 3.43 0.41
C VAL A 115 20.19 3.49 1.04
N VAL A 116 19.83 4.61 1.68
CA VAL A 116 18.49 4.83 2.25
C VAL A 116 17.42 4.79 1.16
N ALA A 117 17.65 5.37 -0.01
CA ALA A 117 16.72 5.29 -1.13
C ALA A 117 16.49 3.84 -1.56
N VAL A 118 17.56 3.07 -1.76
CA VAL A 118 17.48 1.67 -2.22
C VAL A 118 16.82 0.79 -1.16
N VAL A 119 17.31 0.83 0.08
CA VAL A 119 16.79 0.02 1.19
C VAL A 119 15.35 0.40 1.50
N GLY A 120 15.03 1.69 1.51
CA GLY A 120 13.67 2.18 1.70
C GLY A 120 12.71 1.62 0.66
N HIS A 121 13.07 1.64 -0.63
CA HIS A 121 12.23 1.05 -1.68
C HIS A 121 12.10 -0.46 -1.55
N ILE A 122 13.16 -1.17 -1.17
CA ILE A 122 13.09 -2.62 -0.92
C ILE A 122 12.09 -2.90 0.21
N VAL A 123 12.15 -2.16 1.31
CA VAL A 123 11.21 -2.30 2.43
C VAL A 123 9.77 -2.00 1.99
N VAL A 124 9.55 -0.91 1.25
CA VAL A 124 8.21 -0.54 0.73
C VAL A 124 7.68 -1.61 -0.22
N LEU A 125 8.52 -2.21 -1.07
CA LEU A 125 8.13 -3.30 -1.95
C LEU A 125 7.77 -4.56 -1.16
N LEU A 126 8.59 -4.94 -0.18
CA LEU A 126 8.41 -6.16 0.62
C LEU A 126 7.14 -6.07 1.48
N LEU A 127 6.94 -4.94 2.17
CA LEU A 127 5.72 -4.67 2.92
C LEU A 127 4.50 -4.57 2.00
N GLY A 128 4.65 -3.94 0.84
CA GLY A 128 3.56 -3.79 -0.13
C GLY A 128 3.07 -5.13 -0.67
N VAL A 129 3.98 -6.02 -1.10
CA VAL A 129 3.62 -7.36 -1.60
C VAL A 129 3.00 -8.21 -0.50
N THR A 130 3.59 -8.21 0.69
CA THR A 130 3.11 -9.04 1.81
C THR A 130 1.73 -8.57 2.30
N SER A 131 1.55 -7.26 2.50
CA SER A 131 0.28 -6.68 2.96
C SER A 131 -0.83 -6.84 1.93
N ALA A 132 -0.58 -6.50 0.66
CA ALA A 132 -1.55 -6.67 -0.41
C ALA A 132 -1.91 -8.15 -0.64
N GLY A 133 -0.91 -9.04 -0.57
CA GLY A 133 -1.12 -10.48 -0.73
C GLY A 133 -2.04 -11.07 0.34
N ILE A 134 -1.81 -10.75 1.61
CA ILE A 134 -2.68 -11.23 2.71
C ILE A 134 -4.11 -10.69 2.54
N GLN A 135 -4.26 -9.43 2.13
CA GLN A 135 -5.58 -8.83 1.93
C GLN A 135 -6.33 -9.42 0.73
N ALA A 136 -5.64 -9.69 -0.38
CA ALA A 136 -6.23 -10.34 -1.54
C ALA A 136 -6.81 -11.72 -1.17
N VAL A 137 -6.04 -12.53 -0.43
CA VAL A 137 -6.49 -13.85 0.06
C VAL A 137 -7.71 -13.71 0.96
N ARG A 138 -7.79 -12.68 1.81
CA ARG A 138 -8.96 -12.44 2.66
C ARG A 138 -10.22 -12.18 1.83
N LEU A 139 -10.12 -11.33 0.81
CA LEU A 139 -11.27 -11.02 -0.06
C LEU A 139 -11.70 -12.28 -0.82
N GLU A 140 -10.74 -13.04 -1.36
CA GLU A 140 -11.02 -14.28 -2.07
C GLU A 140 -11.70 -15.33 -1.16
N TYR A 141 -11.21 -15.48 0.07
CA TYR A 141 -11.76 -16.44 1.03
C TYR A 141 -13.14 -16.06 1.56
N VAL A 142 -13.34 -14.80 1.95
CA VAL A 142 -14.56 -14.39 2.68
C VAL A 142 -15.63 -13.86 1.74
N GLU A 143 -15.26 -13.10 0.72
CA GLU A 143 -16.22 -12.36 -0.11
C GLU A 143 -16.45 -13.03 -1.46
N PHE A 144 -15.48 -13.74 -2.02
CA PHE A 144 -15.69 -14.52 -3.23
C PHE A 144 -16.20 -15.94 -2.92
N PHE A 145 -15.47 -16.73 -2.13
CA PHE A 145 -15.91 -18.10 -1.81
C PHE A 145 -17.18 -18.13 -0.95
N GLY A 146 -17.45 -17.12 -0.12
CA GLY A 146 -18.71 -17.03 0.65
C GLY A 146 -19.98 -16.96 -0.21
N ASN A 147 -19.89 -16.51 -1.48
CA ASN A 147 -21.03 -16.39 -2.38
C ASN A 147 -21.25 -17.59 -3.30
N PHE A 148 -20.23 -18.43 -3.53
CA PHE A 148 -20.26 -19.48 -4.56
C PHE A 148 -19.80 -20.87 -4.08
N TYR A 149 -19.22 -20.98 -2.87
CA TYR A 149 -18.69 -22.22 -2.34
C TYR A 149 -19.48 -22.66 -1.10
N GLU A 150 -20.36 -23.66 -1.26
CA GLU A 150 -20.96 -24.37 -0.14
C GLU A 150 -19.95 -25.38 0.42
N GLY A 151 -19.41 -25.11 1.60
CA GLY A 151 -18.50 -26.03 2.28
C GLY A 151 -19.18 -27.38 2.59
N GLY A 152 -18.51 -28.49 2.29
CA GLY A 152 -19.07 -29.83 2.55
C GLY A 152 -18.54 -30.99 1.69
N GLY A 153 -17.59 -30.75 0.79
CA GLY A 153 -17.01 -31.79 -0.05
C GLY A 153 -16.20 -32.84 0.74
N ARG A 154 -16.29 -34.11 0.33
CA ARG A 154 -15.44 -35.19 0.86
C ARG A 154 -14.07 -35.14 0.18
N ALA A 155 -12.99 -34.97 0.95
CA ALA A 155 -11.64 -35.05 0.41
C ALA A 155 -11.43 -36.42 -0.26
N TYR A 156 -11.09 -36.41 -1.55
CA TYR A 156 -10.80 -37.63 -2.29
C TYR A 156 -9.49 -38.23 -1.77
N LEU A 157 -9.60 -39.35 -1.06
CA LEU A 157 -8.45 -40.19 -0.72
C LEU A 157 -8.29 -41.23 -1.83
N PRO A 158 -7.27 -41.11 -2.70
CA PRO A 158 -7.01 -42.12 -3.70
C PRO A 158 -6.68 -43.44 -3.02
N PHE A 159 -7.12 -44.55 -3.62
CA PHE A 159 -6.66 -45.87 -3.20
C PHE A 159 -5.15 -46.01 -3.50
N GLY A 160 -4.32 -45.77 -2.49
CA GLY A 160 -2.88 -45.84 -2.58
C GLY A 160 -2.25 -46.10 -1.20
N ARG A 161 -1.13 -46.82 -1.17
CA ARG A 161 -0.35 -46.99 0.07
C ARG A 161 0.52 -45.76 0.29
N ASP A 162 0.42 -45.13 1.46
CA ASP A 162 1.40 -44.15 1.92
C ASP A 162 2.77 -44.83 2.08
N ARG A 163 3.64 -44.67 1.08
CA ARG A 163 5.01 -45.21 1.16
C ARG A 163 5.89 -44.20 1.88
N LYS A 164 6.13 -44.44 3.17
CA LYS A 164 7.06 -43.67 4.00
C LYS A 164 8.53 -44.11 3.90
N TYR A 165 8.79 -45.28 3.30
CA TYR A 165 10.15 -45.78 3.05
C TYR A 165 10.17 -46.66 1.79
N THR A 166 11.00 -46.29 0.82
CA THR A 166 11.43 -47.19 -0.27
C THR A 166 12.95 -47.21 -0.25
N ARG A 167 13.54 -48.39 -0.05
CA ARG A 167 14.92 -48.64 -0.49
C ARG A 167 14.88 -48.78 -2.01
N ASP A 168 15.70 -47.98 -2.68
CA ASP A 168 16.05 -48.19 -4.08
C ASP A 168 17.08 -49.31 -4.12
N ASP A 169 16.73 -50.43 -4.75
CA ASP A 169 17.68 -51.42 -5.25
C ASP A 169 17.78 -51.26 -6.78
#